data_AF-K9GDX8-F1
#
_entry.id   AF-K9GDX8-F1
#
_cell.length_a   1.000
_cell.length_b   1.000
_cell.length_c   1.000
_cell.angle_alpha   90.00
_cell.angle_beta   90.00
_cell.angle_gamma   90.00
#
_symmetry.space_group_name_H-M   'P 1'
#
loop_
_entity.id
_entity.type
_entity.pdbx_description
1 polymer ?
#
loop_
_entity_poly.entity_id
_entity_poly.type
_entity_poly.pdbx_seq_one_letter_code
_entity_poly.pdbx_strand_id
1 'polypeptide(L)'
;MADSTARASPPLGPPTGPPTGPATEPLVVFVARGAPNPTHVELGQLKHYLRPALIELQEMFERKYGNLEGRSYCYCPLIHKSITPLEPDCDSFQSLTNILMYGRTYGRDIMFVLNHWDAITSDGPTFANLFKDFTDVKVTVRVYGTISVDHISEFHNIDAHRVSAHYQGLIRLEEQYVIDDALRYVVRVEEVRDVRIGVEESIGLMVALTGQSETELLERVLWML
;
A
#
# COMPACT_ATOMS: atom_id res chain seq x y z
N MET A 1 -26.78 -27.22 -17.09
CA MET A 1 -27.00 -26.23 -16.02
C MET A 1 -25.65 -25.57 -15.77
N ALA A 2 -25.53 -24.28 -16.02
CA ALA A 2 -24.28 -23.56 -15.77
C ALA A 2 -24.32 -23.08 -14.32
N ASP A 3 -23.45 -23.63 -13.48
CA ASP A 3 -23.25 -23.13 -12.13
C ASP A 3 -22.67 -21.71 -12.23
N SER A 4 -23.52 -20.73 -11.94
CA SER A 4 -23.13 -19.34 -11.74
C SER A 4 -22.32 -19.28 -10.44
N THR A 5 -21.01 -19.48 -10.54
CA THR A 5 -20.06 -19.17 -9.48
C THR A 5 -19.90 -17.66 -9.39
N ALA A 6 -20.95 -16.98 -8.92
CA ALA A 6 -20.80 -15.63 -8.40
C ALA A 6 -19.86 -15.74 -7.18
N ARG A 7 -18.54 -15.59 -7.41
CA ARG A 7 -17.56 -15.45 -6.33
C ARG A 7 -18.11 -14.36 -5.42
N ALA A 8 -18.41 -14.72 -4.18
CA ALA A 8 -18.84 -13.76 -3.18
C ALA A 8 -17.84 -12.60 -3.17
N SER A 9 -18.35 -11.37 -3.18
CA SER A 9 -17.51 -10.20 -3.17
C SER A 9 -16.60 -10.28 -1.94
N PRO A 10 -15.26 -10.18 -2.08
CA PRO A 10 -14.37 -10.20 -0.94
C PRO A 10 -14.76 -9.10 0.05
N PRO A 11 -14.67 -9.35 1.37
CA PRO A 11 -15.13 -8.39 2.36
C PRO A 11 -14.29 -7.12 2.31
N LEU A 12 -14.96 -5.97 2.30
CA LEU A 12 -14.33 -4.66 2.49
C LEU A 12 -14.12 -4.44 3.98
N GLY A 13 -12.86 -4.38 4.43
CA GLY A 13 -12.49 -4.28 5.84
C GLY A 13 -12.31 -5.65 6.53
N PRO A 14 -11.95 -5.66 7.82
CA PRO A 14 -11.62 -6.88 8.54
C PRO A 14 -12.81 -7.87 8.56
N PRO A 15 -12.55 -9.19 8.59
CA PRO A 15 -13.61 -10.19 8.67
C PRO A 15 -14.50 -10.04 9.92
N THR A 16 -15.76 -10.47 9.82
CA THR A 16 -16.65 -10.55 10.99
C THR A 16 -16.35 -11.82 11.78
N GLY A 17 -15.89 -11.66 13.03
CA GLY A 17 -15.59 -12.78 13.92
C GLY A 17 -14.14 -13.29 13.83
N PRO A 18 -13.82 -14.42 14.49
CA PRO A 18 -12.45 -14.91 14.57
C PRO A 18 -11.91 -15.34 13.20
N PRO A 19 -10.59 -15.21 12.97
CA PRO A 19 -9.99 -15.57 11.70
C PRO A 19 -10.11 -17.06 11.42
N THR A 20 -10.51 -17.39 10.20
CA THR A 20 -10.47 -18.73 9.61
C THR A 20 -9.07 -19.07 9.11
N GLY A 21 -8.71 -20.36 9.21
CA GLY A 21 -7.42 -20.88 8.78
C GLY A 21 -6.43 -21.15 9.93
N PRO A 22 -5.25 -21.71 9.62
CA PRO A 22 -4.23 -22.04 10.61
C PRO A 22 -3.80 -20.82 11.42
N ALA A 23 -3.63 -20.97 12.74
CA ALA A 23 -3.17 -19.89 13.64
C ALA A 23 -1.82 -19.27 13.22
N THR A 24 -0.99 -20.06 12.54
CA THR A 24 0.35 -19.69 12.07
C THR A 24 0.34 -18.79 10.83
N GLU A 25 -0.81 -18.64 10.17
CA GLU A 25 -0.92 -17.85 8.95
C GLU A 25 -1.46 -16.44 9.25
N PRO A 26 -0.89 -15.40 8.61
CA PRO A 26 -1.37 -14.04 8.80
C PRO A 26 -2.72 -13.82 8.12
N LEU A 27 -3.47 -12.83 8.60
CA LEU A 27 -4.57 -12.22 7.85
C LEU A 27 -3.99 -11.50 6.64
N VAL A 28 -4.38 -11.92 5.44
CA VAL A 28 -3.96 -11.31 4.18
C VAL A 28 -4.88 -10.14 3.85
N VAL A 29 -4.31 -8.96 3.65
CA VAL A 29 -5.06 -7.72 3.42
C VAL A 29 -4.60 -7.11 2.11
N PHE A 30 -5.44 -7.12 1.09
CA PHE A 30 -5.13 -6.48 -0.18
C PHE A 30 -5.46 -5.00 -0.10
N VAL A 31 -4.50 -4.14 -0.44
CA VAL A 31 -4.64 -2.69 -0.33
C VAL A 31 -4.48 -2.07 -1.71
N ALA A 32 -5.38 -1.15 -2.02
CA ALA A 32 -5.31 -0.29 -3.19
C ALA A 32 -5.70 1.12 -2.78
N ARG A 33 -5.07 2.12 -3.40
CA ARG A 33 -5.31 3.53 -3.10
C ARG A 33 -5.78 4.28 -4.33
N GLY A 34 -6.83 5.08 -4.15
CA GLY A 34 -7.27 6.09 -5.10
C GLY A 34 -7.02 7.49 -4.55
N ALA A 35 -6.69 8.44 -5.42
CA ALA A 35 -6.73 9.84 -5.05
C ALA A 35 -8.20 10.31 -4.95
N PRO A 36 -8.54 11.23 -4.03
CA PRO A 36 -9.86 11.84 -3.99
C PRO A 36 -10.21 12.51 -5.33
N ASN A 37 -11.44 12.33 -5.81
CA ASN A 37 -11.90 12.97 -7.05
C ASN A 37 -12.29 14.44 -6.76
N PRO A 38 -11.94 15.42 -7.64
CA PRO A 38 -12.39 16.80 -7.51
C PRO A 38 -13.92 16.97 -7.57
N THR A 39 -14.62 16.02 -8.22
CA THR A 39 -16.09 16.01 -8.27
C THR A 39 -16.63 15.34 -7.00
N HIS A 40 -17.76 15.81 -6.46
CA HIS A 40 -18.46 15.16 -5.35
C HIS A 40 -19.00 13.78 -5.76
N VAL A 41 -18.11 12.79 -5.71
CA VAL A 41 -18.42 11.37 -5.82
C VAL A 41 -18.47 10.80 -4.41
N GLU A 42 -19.49 10.00 -4.13
CA GLU A 42 -19.64 9.35 -2.83
C GLU A 42 -18.43 8.44 -2.52
N LEU A 43 -17.93 8.49 -1.28
CA LEU A 43 -16.75 7.73 -0.84
C LEU A 43 -16.89 6.22 -1.11
N GLY A 44 -18.08 5.66 -0.89
CA GLY A 44 -18.36 4.24 -1.17
C GLY A 44 -18.18 3.88 -2.64
N GLN A 45 -18.55 4.77 -3.57
CA GLN A 45 -18.36 4.58 -5.00
C GLN A 45 -16.87 4.64 -5.36
N LEU A 46 -16.13 5.60 -4.78
CA LEU A 46 -14.67 5.70 -4.95
C LEU A 46 -13.96 4.40 -4.51
N LYS A 47 -14.33 3.85 -3.35
CA LYS A 47 -13.81 2.56 -2.89
C LYS A 47 -14.18 1.41 -3.83
N HIS A 48 -15.39 1.42 -4.39
CA HIS A 48 -15.83 0.40 -5.34
C HIS A 48 -15.00 0.41 -6.63
N TYR A 49 -14.59 1.58 -7.11
CA TYR A 49 -13.72 1.71 -8.30
C TYR A 49 -12.35 1.06 -8.13
N LEU A 50 -11.86 0.85 -6.90
CA LEU A 50 -10.59 0.19 -6.63
C LEU A 50 -10.67 -1.34 -6.65
N ARG A 51 -11.89 -1.90 -6.69
CA ARG A 51 -12.11 -3.34 -6.63
C ARG A 51 -11.43 -4.13 -7.76
N PRO A 52 -11.41 -3.68 -9.03
CA PRO A 52 -10.69 -4.39 -10.09
C PRO A 52 -9.19 -4.53 -9.78
N ALA A 53 -8.53 -3.46 -9.32
CA ALA A 53 -7.11 -3.49 -8.96
C ALA A 53 -6.84 -4.43 -7.78
N LEU A 54 -7.74 -4.48 -6.79
CA LEU A 54 -7.65 -5.42 -5.66
C LEU A 54 -7.80 -6.88 -6.11
N ILE A 55 -8.72 -7.16 -7.03
CA ILE A 55 -8.90 -8.51 -7.60
C ILE A 55 -7.66 -8.93 -8.37
N GLU A 56 -7.11 -8.05 -9.22
CA GLU A 56 -5.89 -8.34 -9.96
C GLU A 56 -4.71 -8.63 -9.02
N LEU A 57 -4.55 -7.83 -7.95
CA LEU A 57 -3.52 -8.05 -6.94
C LEU A 57 -3.70 -9.38 -6.19
N GLN A 58 -4.95 -9.75 -5.86
CA GLN A 58 -5.26 -11.07 -5.30
C GLN A 58 -4.85 -12.18 -6.27
N GLU A 59 -5.21 -12.08 -7.55
CA GLU A 59 -4.88 -13.11 -8.54
C GLU A 59 -3.37 -13.27 -8.71
N MET A 60 -2.61 -12.16 -8.69
CA MET A 60 -1.15 -12.21 -8.72
C MET A 60 -0.58 -12.90 -7.48
N PHE A 61 -1.14 -12.62 -6.31
CA PHE A 61 -0.74 -13.26 -5.06
C PHE A 61 -1.03 -14.77 -5.10
N GLU A 62 -2.24 -15.18 -5.50
CA GLU A 62 -2.64 -16.58 -5.56
C GLU A 62 -1.82 -17.37 -6.59
N ARG A 63 -1.44 -16.73 -7.71
CA ARG A 63 -0.53 -17.33 -8.70
C ARG A 63 0.85 -17.67 -8.10
N LYS A 64 1.39 -16.84 -7.20
CA LYS A 64 2.72 -17.08 -6.60
C LYS A 64 2.66 -17.94 -5.34
N TYR A 65 1.61 -17.81 -4.53
CA TYR A 65 1.54 -18.37 -3.17
C TYR A 65 0.45 -19.42 -2.95
N GLY A 66 -0.38 -19.70 -3.95
CA GLY A 66 -1.50 -20.63 -3.86
C GLY A 66 -2.81 -19.95 -3.43
N ASN A 67 -3.92 -20.71 -3.54
CA ASN A 67 -5.28 -20.24 -3.27
C ASN A 67 -5.46 -19.84 -1.79
N LEU A 68 -6.31 -18.83 -1.54
CA LEU A 68 -6.71 -18.37 -0.22
C LEU A 68 -7.90 -19.14 0.39
N GLU A 69 -8.35 -20.22 -0.24
CA GLU A 69 -9.45 -21.04 0.26
C GLU A 69 -9.18 -21.55 1.69
N GLY A 70 -10.17 -21.36 2.57
CA GLY A 70 -10.06 -21.70 3.99
C GLY A 70 -9.26 -20.72 4.84
N ARG A 71 -8.76 -19.61 4.25
CA ARG A 71 -8.01 -18.56 4.96
C ARG A 71 -8.83 -17.27 5.04
N SER A 72 -8.67 -16.55 6.14
CA SER A 72 -9.20 -15.18 6.24
C SER A 72 -8.34 -14.22 5.42
N TYR A 73 -9.01 -13.47 4.55
CA TYR A 73 -8.44 -12.34 3.83
C TYR A 73 -9.49 -11.25 3.63
N CYS A 74 -9.05 -10.02 3.38
CA CYS A 74 -9.95 -8.92 3.09
C CYS A 74 -9.34 -7.86 2.17
N TYR A 75 -10.20 -6.96 1.71
CA TYR A 75 -9.86 -5.82 0.88
C TYR A 75 -9.90 -4.52 1.69
N CYS A 76 -8.89 -3.68 1.49
CA CYS A 76 -8.75 -2.38 2.14
C CYS A 76 -8.55 -1.28 1.07
N PRO A 77 -9.62 -0.84 0.39
CA PRO A 77 -9.55 0.30 -0.52
C PRO A 77 -9.40 1.60 0.28
N LEU A 78 -8.39 2.39 -0.05
CA LEU A 78 -8.06 3.65 0.60
C LEU A 78 -8.30 4.82 -0.36
N ILE A 79 -8.92 5.89 0.12
CA ILE A 79 -9.13 7.13 -0.66
C ILE A 79 -8.40 8.26 0.06
N HIS A 80 -7.19 8.57 -0.41
CA HIS A 80 -6.36 9.66 0.07
C HIS A 80 -5.22 9.95 -0.94
N LYS A 81 -4.67 11.17 -0.91
CA LYS A 81 -3.49 11.51 -1.72
C LYS A 81 -2.26 10.90 -1.05
N SER A 82 -1.39 10.25 -1.82
CA SER A 82 -0.19 9.59 -1.27
C SER A 82 0.68 10.57 -0.49
N ILE A 83 0.95 11.74 -1.08
CA ILE A 83 1.89 12.75 -0.55
C ILE A 83 1.37 13.54 0.65
N THR A 84 0.07 13.47 0.95
CA THR A 84 -0.48 14.20 2.09
C THR A 84 -0.45 13.34 3.34
N PRO A 85 -0.23 13.93 4.53
CA PRO A 85 -0.38 13.22 5.79
C PRO A 85 -1.71 12.45 5.85
N LEU A 86 -1.63 11.21 6.32
CA LEU A 86 -2.80 10.36 6.49
C LEU A 86 -3.46 10.68 7.85
N GLU A 87 -4.29 11.71 7.87
CA GLU A 87 -4.89 12.25 9.10
C GLU A 87 -5.61 11.17 9.94
N PRO A 88 -5.45 11.16 11.29
CA PRO A 88 -6.01 10.10 12.14
C PRO A 88 -7.54 9.95 12.07
N ASP A 89 -8.25 11.02 11.75
CA ASP A 89 -9.71 11.06 11.64
C ASP A 89 -10.22 10.65 10.25
N CYS A 90 -9.33 10.47 9.27
CA CYS A 90 -9.74 10.10 7.92
C CYS A 90 -10.13 8.63 7.82
N ASP A 91 -11.06 8.33 6.91
CA ASP A 91 -11.57 6.98 6.67
C ASP A 91 -10.48 5.97 6.29
N SER A 92 -9.43 6.41 5.58
CA SER A 92 -8.31 5.54 5.20
C SER A 92 -7.48 5.12 6.43
N PHE A 93 -7.19 6.05 7.35
CA PHE A 93 -6.50 5.76 8.60
C PHE A 93 -7.32 4.82 9.49
N GLN A 94 -8.62 5.10 9.63
CA GLN A 94 -9.54 4.25 10.38
C GLN A 94 -9.64 2.84 9.78
N SER A 95 -9.68 2.72 8.46
CA SER A 95 -9.72 1.42 7.77
C SER A 95 -8.49 0.56 8.09
N LEU A 96 -7.30 1.17 8.09
CA LEU A 96 -6.04 0.47 8.40
C LEU A 96 -5.95 0.11 9.89
N THR A 97 -6.30 1.03 10.79
CA THR A 97 -6.25 0.79 12.24
C THR A 97 -7.29 -0.26 12.67
N ASN A 98 -8.47 -0.31 12.05
CA ASN A 98 -9.45 -1.38 12.29
C ASN A 98 -8.89 -2.77 11.97
N ILE A 99 -8.06 -2.89 10.93
CA ILE A 99 -7.40 -4.14 10.54
C ILE A 99 -6.31 -4.51 11.55
N LEU A 100 -5.51 -3.54 11.99
CA LEU A 100 -4.49 -3.76 13.02
C LEU A 100 -5.12 -4.15 14.37
N MET A 101 -6.22 -3.50 14.75
CA MET A 101 -7.02 -3.83 15.92
C MET A 101 -7.60 -5.24 15.83
N TYR A 102 -8.06 -5.66 14.64
CA TYR A 102 -8.49 -7.04 14.42
C TYR A 102 -7.33 -8.03 14.66
N GLY A 103 -6.15 -7.74 14.11
CA GLY A 103 -4.94 -8.52 14.33
C GLY A 103 -4.63 -8.68 15.82
N ARG A 104 -4.58 -7.57 16.56
CA ARG A 104 -4.39 -7.58 18.02
C ARG A 104 -5.46 -8.41 18.74
N THR A 105 -6.73 -8.16 18.44
CA THR A 105 -7.87 -8.77 19.14
C THR A 105 -7.84 -10.29 19.07
N TYR A 106 -7.42 -10.85 17.93
CA TYR A 106 -7.39 -12.28 17.69
C TYR A 106 -5.99 -12.90 17.73
N GLY A 107 -4.97 -12.16 18.18
CA GLY A 107 -3.58 -12.63 18.23
C GLY A 107 -3.07 -13.08 16.86
N ARG A 108 -3.40 -12.31 15.82
CA ARG A 108 -3.20 -12.64 14.42
C ARG A 108 -2.20 -11.68 13.76
N ASP A 109 -1.16 -12.26 13.16
CA ASP A 109 -0.23 -11.52 12.30
C ASP A 109 -0.98 -10.89 11.11
N ILE A 110 -0.53 -9.72 10.66
CA ILE A 110 -1.11 -9.00 9.52
C ILE A 110 -0.13 -8.98 8.36
N MET A 111 -0.63 -9.27 7.15
CA MET A 111 0.11 -9.09 5.91
C MET A 111 -0.65 -8.14 4.98
N PHE A 112 -0.15 -6.91 4.85
CA PHE A 112 -0.63 -5.98 3.83
C PHE A 112 0.01 -6.31 2.49
N VAL A 113 -0.79 -6.64 1.48
CA VAL A 113 -0.34 -6.87 0.11
C VAL A 113 -0.64 -5.63 -0.71
N LEU A 114 0.40 -5.02 -1.28
CA LEU A 114 0.31 -3.75 -2.01
C LEU A 114 0.72 -3.94 -3.47
N ASN A 115 0.09 -3.23 -4.40
CA ASN A 115 0.53 -3.19 -5.80
C ASN A 115 1.71 -2.23 -6.04
N HIS A 116 1.95 -1.31 -5.10
CA HIS A 116 3.08 -0.37 -5.08
C HIS A 116 3.38 0.01 -3.62
N TRP A 117 4.61 0.43 -3.33
CA TRP A 117 5.02 0.82 -1.97
C TRP A 117 4.17 1.98 -1.41
N ASP A 118 3.83 2.96 -2.25
CA ASP A 118 3.05 4.15 -1.89
C ASP A 118 1.53 3.92 -1.83
N ALA A 119 1.08 2.66 -1.77
CA ALA A 119 -0.33 2.32 -1.68
C ALA A 119 -0.95 2.60 -0.31
N ILE A 120 -0.17 2.74 0.77
CA ILE A 120 -0.70 3.09 2.10
C ILE A 120 -0.60 4.58 2.37
N THR A 121 0.59 5.14 2.18
CA THR A 121 0.89 6.56 2.23
C THR A 121 2.33 6.71 1.77
N SER A 122 2.76 7.94 1.68
CA SER A 122 4.10 8.32 1.33
C SER A 122 4.72 9.31 2.29
N ASP A 123 3.91 9.81 3.20
CA ASP A 123 4.38 10.55 4.33
C ASP A 123 4.96 9.55 5.34
N GLY A 124 6.30 9.45 5.38
CA GLY A 124 7.03 8.57 6.29
C GLY A 124 6.63 8.74 7.77
N PRO A 125 6.49 9.98 8.29
CA PRO A 125 6.00 10.19 9.66
C PRO A 125 4.63 9.55 9.92
N THR A 126 3.67 9.72 9.02
CA THR A 126 2.34 9.13 9.22
C THR A 126 2.36 7.62 9.03
N PHE A 127 3.16 7.09 8.09
CA PHE A 127 3.39 5.64 7.99
C PHE A 127 3.90 5.08 9.31
N ALA A 128 4.90 5.70 9.92
CA ALA A 128 5.45 5.26 11.19
C ALA A 128 4.42 5.37 12.34
N ASN A 129 3.62 6.45 12.34
CA ASN A 129 2.58 6.65 13.34
C ASN A 129 1.46 5.61 13.25
N LEU A 130 1.14 5.10 12.07
CA LEU A 130 0.11 4.07 11.88
C LEU A 130 0.41 2.79 12.70
N PHE A 131 1.68 2.41 12.78
CA PHE A 131 2.11 1.16 13.44
C PHE A 131 2.64 1.37 14.86
N LYS A 132 2.89 2.62 15.27
CA LYS A 132 3.50 2.98 16.55
C LYS A 132 2.80 2.33 17.74
N ASP A 133 1.48 2.34 17.75
CA ASP A 133 0.71 1.79 18.85
C ASP A 133 0.47 0.29 18.72
N PHE A 134 0.95 -0.37 17.66
CA PHE A 134 0.71 -1.78 17.30
C PHE A 134 1.97 -2.65 17.31
N THR A 135 2.92 -2.36 18.20
CA THR A 135 4.19 -3.12 18.31
C THR A 135 4.01 -4.58 18.74
N ASP A 136 2.87 -4.91 19.33
CA ASP A 136 2.46 -6.26 19.74
C ASP A 136 1.89 -7.10 18.57
N VAL A 137 1.62 -6.49 17.41
CA VAL A 137 1.13 -7.18 16.22
C VAL A 137 2.26 -7.25 15.20
N LYS A 138 2.60 -8.46 14.73
CA LYS A 138 3.55 -8.58 13.63
C LYS A 138 2.89 -8.15 12.32
N VAL A 139 3.46 -7.13 11.68
CA VAL A 139 2.94 -6.56 10.44
C VAL A 139 3.97 -6.71 9.33
N THR A 140 3.61 -7.46 8.29
CA THR A 140 4.41 -7.58 7.06
C THR A 140 3.76 -6.78 5.95
N VAL A 141 4.51 -5.91 5.29
CA VAL A 141 4.13 -5.27 4.02
C VAL A 141 4.75 -6.08 2.90
N ARG A 142 3.90 -6.68 2.06
CA ARG A 142 4.28 -7.43 0.88
C ARG A 142 3.96 -6.60 -0.36
N VAL A 143 4.98 -6.05 -1.00
CA VAL A 143 4.79 -5.21 -2.19
C VAL A 143 5.03 -6.03 -3.45
N TYR A 144 4.03 -6.08 -4.32
CA TYR A 144 4.20 -6.48 -5.70
C TYR A 144 4.72 -5.29 -6.49
N GLY A 145 5.84 -5.42 -7.19
CA GLY A 145 6.37 -4.29 -7.96
C GLY A 145 7.66 -4.61 -8.69
N THR A 146 8.07 -3.68 -9.55
CA THR A 146 9.30 -3.78 -10.34
C THR A 146 10.38 -2.92 -9.68
N ILE A 147 11.54 -3.51 -9.37
CA ILE A 147 12.62 -2.83 -8.62
C ILE A 147 13.55 -2.04 -9.54
N SER A 148 13.74 -2.49 -10.78
CA SER A 148 14.52 -1.78 -11.80
C SER A 148 14.03 -2.15 -13.19
N VAL A 149 14.45 -1.38 -14.20
CA VAL A 149 14.13 -1.60 -15.61
C VAL A 149 14.48 -3.02 -16.09
N ASP A 150 15.43 -3.68 -15.42
CA ASP A 150 15.94 -5.01 -15.76
C ASP A 150 15.30 -6.16 -14.93
N HIS A 151 14.39 -5.87 -14.01
CA HIS A 151 13.76 -6.89 -13.15
C HIS A 151 12.31 -7.15 -13.51
N ILE A 152 11.91 -8.43 -13.45
CA ILE A 152 10.51 -8.86 -13.55
C ILE A 152 9.79 -8.46 -12.25
N SER A 153 8.52 -8.06 -12.34
CA SER A 153 7.70 -7.72 -11.16
C SER A 153 7.63 -8.89 -10.19
N GLU A 154 7.98 -8.64 -8.93
CA GLU A 154 8.01 -9.65 -7.88
C GLU A 154 7.42 -9.14 -6.57
N PHE A 155 7.20 -10.07 -5.63
CA PHE A 155 6.72 -9.77 -4.29
C PHE A 155 7.88 -9.66 -3.31
N HIS A 156 7.97 -8.53 -2.62
CA HIS A 156 8.98 -8.22 -1.61
C HIS A 156 8.34 -8.15 -0.22
N ASN A 157 8.88 -8.88 0.76
CA ASN A 157 8.40 -8.85 2.14
C ASN A 157 9.20 -7.84 2.94
N ILE A 158 8.49 -6.95 3.63
CA ILE A 158 9.07 -5.84 4.37
C ILE A 158 8.42 -5.83 5.76
N ASP A 159 9.23 -5.68 6.80
CA ASP A 159 8.72 -5.51 8.17
C ASP A 159 8.30 -4.05 8.38
N ALA A 160 7.00 -3.83 8.63
CA ALA A 160 6.44 -2.48 8.79
C ALA A 160 7.06 -1.73 9.99
N HIS A 161 7.43 -2.46 11.06
CA HIS A 161 8.01 -1.87 12.26
C HIS A 161 9.45 -1.46 12.04
N ARG A 162 10.21 -2.21 11.22
CA ARG A 162 11.57 -1.82 10.82
C ARG A 162 11.57 -0.57 9.96
N VAL A 163 10.62 -0.47 9.03
CA VAL A 163 10.44 0.74 8.21
C VAL A 163 10.03 1.93 9.08
N SER A 164 9.08 1.73 10.00
CA SER A 164 8.68 2.76 10.96
C SER A 164 9.86 3.27 11.78
N ALA A 165 10.71 2.36 12.27
CA ALA A 165 11.92 2.71 13.01
C ALA A 165 12.93 3.48 12.14
N HIS A 166 13.04 3.17 10.85
CA HIS A 166 13.85 3.94 9.91
C HIS A 166 13.32 5.37 9.73
N TYR A 167 12.03 5.55 9.47
CA TYR A 167 11.41 6.88 9.34
C TYR A 167 11.50 7.72 10.61
N GLN A 168 11.53 7.08 11.78
CA GLN A 168 11.74 7.75 13.06
C GLN A 168 13.22 8.07 13.34
N GLY A 169 14.13 7.73 12.43
CA GLY A 169 15.58 7.92 12.60
C GLY A 169 16.22 7.00 13.65
N LEU A 170 15.51 5.97 14.11
CA LEU A 170 16.00 4.98 15.08
C LEU A 170 16.94 3.96 14.43
N ILE A 171 16.79 3.75 13.12
CA ILE A 171 17.67 2.92 12.30
C ILE A 171 18.27 3.77 11.19
N ARG A 172 19.60 3.90 11.21
CA ARG A 172 20.38 4.51 10.13
C ARG A 172 20.96 3.42 9.25
N LEU A 173 20.76 3.56 7.95
CA LEU A 173 21.21 2.59 6.94
C LEU A 173 22.73 2.47 6.94
N GLU A 174 23.44 3.60 7.05
CA GLU A 174 24.90 3.68 7.03
C GLU A 174 25.57 2.94 8.19
N GLU A 175 24.85 2.75 9.30
CA GLU A 175 25.38 2.18 10.55
C GLU A 175 25.09 0.67 10.69
N GLN A 176 24.32 0.06 9.77
CA GLN A 176 24.01 -1.37 9.78
C GLN A 176 24.82 -2.16 8.74
N TYR A 177 25.76 -2.99 9.21
CA TYR A 177 26.57 -3.89 8.38
C TYR A 177 25.74 -4.95 7.61
N VAL A 178 24.50 -5.21 8.05
CA VAL A 178 23.54 -6.11 7.41
C VAL A 178 22.19 -5.37 7.32
N ILE A 179 22.08 -4.43 6.38
CA ILE A 179 20.77 -3.94 5.98
C ILE A 179 20.10 -5.06 5.19
N ASP A 180 18.91 -5.45 5.63
CA ASP A 180 18.06 -6.38 4.88
C ASP A 180 17.73 -5.75 3.52
N ASP A 181 17.82 -6.54 2.44
CA ASP A 181 17.55 -6.08 1.08
C ASP A 181 16.16 -5.45 0.94
N ALA A 182 15.21 -5.86 1.81
CA ALA A 182 13.89 -5.29 1.93
C ALA A 182 13.87 -3.81 2.39
N LEU A 183 14.73 -3.41 3.33
CA LEU A 183 14.79 -2.01 3.79
C LEU A 183 15.55 -1.13 2.78
N ARG A 184 16.59 -1.67 2.14
CA ARG A 184 17.23 -1.00 0.99
C ARG A 184 16.26 -0.77 -0.16
N TYR A 185 15.34 -1.70 -0.38
CA TYR A 185 14.28 -1.55 -1.38
C TYR A 185 13.38 -0.34 -1.07
N VAL A 186 12.91 -0.20 0.17
CA VAL A 186 12.08 0.94 0.59
C VAL A 186 12.79 2.26 0.30
N VAL A 187 14.05 2.38 0.72
CA VAL A 187 14.85 3.59 0.55
C VAL A 187 15.06 3.94 -0.92
N ARG A 188 15.40 2.96 -1.77
CA ARG A 188 15.55 3.21 -3.21
C ARG A 188 14.26 3.63 -3.88
N VAL A 189 13.14 3.02 -3.49
CA VAL A 189 11.82 3.41 -4.01
C VAL A 189 11.48 4.83 -3.58
N GLU A 190 11.86 5.23 -2.37
CA GLU A 190 11.68 6.61 -1.90
C GLU A 190 12.59 7.62 -2.59
N GLU A 191 13.87 7.32 -2.78
CA GLU A 191 14.80 8.19 -3.51
C GLU A 191 14.32 8.46 -4.95
N VAL A 192 13.89 7.41 -5.67
CA VAL A 192 13.30 7.56 -7.02
C VAL A 192 11.99 8.34 -6.97
N ARG A 193 11.24 8.19 -5.88
CA ARG A 193 9.94 8.83 -5.73
C ARG A 193 10.03 10.30 -5.34
N ASP A 194 10.99 10.71 -4.52
CA ASP A 194 11.27 12.12 -4.24
C ASP A 194 11.65 12.86 -5.54
N VAL A 195 12.42 12.21 -6.41
CA VAL A 195 12.68 12.72 -7.76
C VAL A 195 11.38 12.82 -8.57
N ARG A 196 10.52 11.78 -8.54
CA ARG A 196 9.24 11.81 -9.26
C ARG A 196 8.29 12.90 -8.75
N ILE A 197 8.15 13.06 -7.44
CA ILE A 197 7.32 14.11 -6.82
C ILE A 197 7.89 15.49 -7.17
N GLY A 198 9.21 15.67 -7.05
CA GLY A 198 9.86 16.92 -7.43
C GLY A 198 9.62 17.27 -8.90
N VAL A 199 9.61 16.27 -9.78
CA VAL A 199 9.24 16.42 -11.20
C VAL A 199 7.77 16.77 -11.37
N GLU A 200 6.84 16.05 -10.73
CA GLU A 200 5.39 16.29 -10.81
C GLU A 200 5.02 17.70 -10.29
N GLU A 201 5.58 18.12 -9.15
CA GLU A 201 5.38 19.46 -8.58
C GLU A 201 5.99 20.56 -9.47
N SER A 202 7.16 20.30 -10.05
CA SER A 202 7.79 21.21 -11.01
C SER A 202 6.96 21.36 -12.28
N ILE A 203 6.34 20.28 -12.77
CA ILE A 203 5.44 20.34 -13.92
C ILE A 203 4.18 21.15 -13.59
N GLY A 204 3.57 20.96 -12.42
CA GLY A 204 2.44 21.76 -11.98
C GLY A 204 2.76 23.27 -11.94
N LEU A 205 3.96 23.63 -11.44
CA LEU A 205 4.46 24.99 -11.48
C LEU A 205 4.72 25.48 -12.91
N MET A 206 5.29 24.64 -13.78
CA MET A 206 5.53 24.98 -15.18
C MET A 206 4.23 25.20 -15.95
N VAL A 207 3.20 24.40 -15.72
CA VAL A 207 1.86 24.61 -16.30
C VAL A 207 1.32 25.97 -15.86
N ALA A 208 1.39 26.27 -14.57
CA ALA A 208 0.92 27.55 -14.03
C ALA A 208 1.69 28.76 -14.56
N LEU A 209 3.00 28.62 -14.80
CA LEU A 209 3.88 29.71 -15.26
C LEU A 209 3.91 29.89 -16.78
N THR A 210 3.73 28.81 -17.54
CA THR A 210 3.90 28.81 -19.01
C THR A 210 2.58 28.71 -19.77
N GLY A 211 1.50 28.25 -19.11
CA GLY A 211 0.22 27.95 -19.77
C GLY A 211 0.28 26.78 -20.75
N GLN A 212 1.39 26.05 -20.82
CA GLN A 212 1.54 24.85 -21.64
C GLN A 212 0.81 23.67 -21.01
N SER A 213 0.40 22.71 -21.84
CA SER A 213 -0.31 21.53 -21.34
C SER A 213 0.60 20.65 -20.49
N GLU A 214 0.04 20.06 -19.44
CA GLU A 214 0.76 19.15 -18.53
C GLU A 214 1.43 18.00 -19.29
N THR A 215 0.75 17.44 -20.30
CA THR A 215 1.27 16.36 -21.15
C THR A 215 2.54 16.74 -21.89
N GLU A 216 2.58 17.95 -22.48
CA GLU A 216 3.72 18.43 -23.27
C GLU A 216 4.94 18.75 -22.39
N LEU A 217 4.70 19.23 -21.17
CA LEU A 217 5.73 19.49 -20.17
C LEU A 217 6.27 18.19 -19.57
N LEU A 218 5.40 17.21 -19.30
CA LEU A 218 5.76 15.88 -18.82
C LEU A 218 6.66 15.15 -19.83
N GLU A 219 6.30 15.16 -21.12
CA GLU A 219 7.13 14.57 -22.18
C GLU A 219 8.53 15.20 -22.25
N ARG A 220 8.64 16.52 -22.08
CA ARG A 220 9.94 17.21 -22.08
C ARG A 220 10.79 16.87 -20.87
N VAL A 221 10.20 16.76 -19.68
CA VAL A 221 10.93 16.42 -18.46
C VAL A 221 11.37 14.96 -18.47
N LEU A 222 10.51 14.05 -18.94
CA LEU A 222 10.84 12.64 -19.12
C LEU A 222 11.97 12.41 -20.14
N TRP A 223 12.14 13.29 -21.14
CA TRP A 223 13.26 13.24 -22.09
C TRP A 223 14.61 13.70 -21.50
N MET A 224 14.60 14.40 -20.37
CA MET A 224 15.81 14.89 -19.68
C MET A 224 16.30 13.95 -18.57
N LEU A 225 15.51 12.93 -18.23
CA LEU A 225 15.81 11.86 -17.28
C LEU A 225 16.29 10.61 -18.02
#